data_AF-A0A0U2WBF6-F1
#
_entry.id   AF-A0A0U2WBF6-F1
#
_cell.length_a   1.000
_cell.length_b   1.000
_cell.length_c   1.000
_cell.angle_alpha   90.00
_cell.angle_beta   90.00
_cell.angle_gamma   90.00
#
_symmetry.space_group_name_H-M   'P 1'
#
loop_
_entity.id
_entity.type
_entity.pdbx_description
1 polymer ?
#
loop_
_entity_poly.entity_id
_entity_poly.type
_entity_poly.pdbx_seq_one_letter_code
_entity_poly.pdbx_strand_id
1 'polypeptide(L)'
;MQLKIHTLFQPIQANGRVPSNQYIEITPSPKLAPYVSCYWLSEPVTENQEPDSSSETLKALREGSVDRVLPDGCSDIIFEHDLKANKYRTLFSGIFDEPFTITYVQNHPVRKFGVRFFPGGNHSLLGIPQQDFAKSHFDIDLVWAGKLKRLKIGFSKSRCSKKKCRSWKNFWFLSCAPKL
;
A
#
# COMPACT_ATOMS: atom_id res chain seq x y z
N MET A 1 -9.49 10.24 -21.55
CA MET A 1 -8.10 10.72 -21.54
C MET A 1 -7.22 9.59 -20.99
N GLN A 2 -6.27 9.08 -21.76
CA GLN A 2 -5.37 8.01 -21.30
C GLN A 2 -4.19 8.67 -20.58
N LEU A 3 -4.11 8.53 -19.25
CA LEU A 3 -2.93 8.92 -18.49
C LEU A 3 -1.79 8.00 -18.93
N LYS A 4 -0.92 8.49 -19.82
CA LYS A 4 0.27 7.77 -20.27
C LYS A 4 1.48 8.48 -19.69
N ILE A 5 1.93 8.02 -18.53
CA ILE A 5 3.24 8.38 -18.02
C ILE A 5 4.30 7.74 -18.92
N HIS A 6 5.44 8.40 -19.09
CA HIS A 6 6.55 7.91 -19.90
C HIS A 6 6.93 6.48 -19.50
N THR A 7 7.21 5.60 -20.47
CA THR A 7 7.49 4.17 -20.22
C THR A 7 8.74 3.93 -19.37
N LEU A 8 9.63 4.92 -19.28
CA LEU A 8 10.82 4.90 -18.42
C LEU A 8 10.53 5.26 -16.96
N PHE A 9 9.35 5.80 -16.65
CA PHE A 9 8.99 6.10 -15.27
C PHE A 9 8.51 4.83 -14.57
N GLN A 10 9.37 4.28 -13.72
CA GLN A 10 9.08 3.11 -12.89
C GLN A 10 9.28 3.53 -11.44
N PRO A 11 8.20 3.92 -10.73
CA PRO A 11 8.31 4.30 -9.32
C PRO A 11 8.62 3.04 -8.54
N ILE A 12 9.87 2.92 -8.12
CA ILE A 12 10.41 1.81 -7.35
C ILE A 12 10.75 2.36 -5.98
N GLN A 13 10.20 1.75 -4.93
CA GLN A 13 10.67 2.02 -3.58
C GLN A 13 11.88 1.13 -3.31
N ALA A 14 12.98 1.73 -2.87
CA ALA A 14 14.19 0.99 -2.53
C ALA A 14 13.86 -0.07 -1.47
N ASN A 15 14.14 -1.34 -1.78
CA ASN A 15 13.95 -2.44 -0.84
C ASN A 15 15.12 -2.46 0.16
N GLY A 16 15.02 -1.66 1.23
CA GLY A 16 15.89 -1.68 2.41
C GLY A 16 15.11 -2.11 3.65
N ARG A 17 14.25 -3.11 3.50
CA ARG A 17 13.22 -3.42 4.49
C ARG A 17 13.83 -4.12 5.68
N VAL A 18 13.29 -3.77 6.83
CA VAL A 18 13.63 -4.39 8.10
C VAL A 18 13.42 -5.92 8.01
N PRO A 19 14.33 -6.75 8.56
CA PRO A 19 14.18 -8.21 8.53
C PRO A 19 12.88 -8.72 9.19
N SER A 20 12.25 -7.89 10.03
CA SER A 20 11.01 -8.22 10.72
C SER A 20 9.75 -8.12 9.86
N ASN A 21 9.83 -7.58 8.63
CA ASN A 21 8.66 -7.44 7.75
C ASN A 21 8.97 -7.84 6.30
N GLN A 22 8.16 -8.74 5.77
CA GLN A 22 8.18 -9.10 4.35
C GLN A 22 7.46 -8.03 3.54
N TYR A 23 7.95 -7.78 2.32
CA TYR A 23 7.20 -7.00 1.33
C TYR A 23 7.30 -7.57 -0.06
N ILE A 24 6.21 -7.37 -0.80
CA ILE A 24 6.10 -7.77 -2.19
C ILE A 24 5.34 -6.71 -2.97
N GLU A 25 5.75 -6.48 -4.21
CA GLU A 25 4.99 -5.70 -5.20
C GLU A 25 4.39 -6.64 -6.24
N ILE A 26 3.19 -6.32 -6.68
CA ILE A 26 2.41 -7.12 -7.63
C ILE A 26 1.94 -6.19 -8.74
N THR A 27 2.30 -6.53 -9.97
CA THR A 27 1.91 -5.80 -11.17
C THR A 27 0.37 -5.79 -11.34
N PRO A 28 -0.24 -4.66 -11.71
CA PRO A 28 -1.67 -4.57 -11.92
C PRO A 28 -2.08 -5.19 -13.26
N SER A 29 -3.37 -5.43 -13.43
CA SER A 29 -3.88 -5.87 -14.73
C SER A 29 -3.72 -4.79 -15.80
N PRO A 30 -3.59 -5.13 -17.10
CA PRO A 30 -3.38 -4.15 -18.17
C PRO A 30 -4.38 -2.98 -18.19
N LYS A 31 -5.65 -3.23 -17.87
CA LYS A 31 -6.68 -2.18 -17.81
C LYS A 31 -6.47 -1.14 -16.69
N LEU A 32 -5.73 -1.48 -15.64
CA LEU A 32 -5.42 -0.60 -14.51
C LEU A 32 -4.02 -0.02 -14.58
N ALA A 33 -3.12 -0.60 -15.36
CA ALA A 33 -1.75 -0.14 -15.53
C ALA A 33 -1.58 1.36 -15.90
N PRO A 34 -2.55 2.03 -16.55
CA PRO A 34 -2.45 3.49 -16.75
C PRO A 34 -2.63 4.32 -15.46
N TYR A 35 -3.21 3.76 -14.41
CA TYR A 35 -3.57 4.48 -13.17
C TYR A 35 -2.81 3.98 -11.95
N VAL A 36 -2.64 2.65 -11.87
CA VAL A 36 -2.01 1.94 -10.76
C VAL A 36 -0.62 1.52 -11.21
N SER A 37 0.41 1.84 -10.43
CA SER A 37 1.77 1.36 -10.64
C SER A 37 1.91 -0.10 -10.17
N CYS A 38 1.56 -0.35 -8.91
CA CYS A 38 1.60 -1.68 -8.32
C CYS A 38 0.57 -1.82 -7.20
N TYR A 39 0.27 -3.06 -6.86
CA TYR A 39 -0.18 -3.40 -5.52
C TYR A 39 1.01 -3.76 -4.68
N TRP A 40 0.98 -3.47 -3.39
CA TRP A 40 2.04 -3.91 -2.50
C TRP A 40 1.48 -4.51 -1.22
N LEU A 41 2.24 -5.41 -0.61
CA LEU A 41 1.93 -5.98 0.69
C LEU A 41 3.11 -5.80 1.60
N SER A 42 2.85 -5.50 2.87
CA SER A 42 3.84 -5.52 3.94
C SER A 42 3.26 -6.29 5.11
N GLU A 43 3.95 -7.32 5.59
CA GLU A 43 3.51 -8.08 6.75
C GLU A 43 4.65 -8.55 7.65
N PRO A 44 4.42 -8.66 8.98
CA PRO A 44 5.43 -9.17 9.90
C PRO A 44 5.83 -10.60 9.55
N VAL A 45 7.13 -10.89 9.57
CA VAL A 45 7.66 -12.24 9.43
C VAL A 45 7.35 -13.02 10.71
N THR A 46 6.63 -14.14 10.60
CA THR A 46 6.39 -15.05 11.73
C THR A 46 7.59 -15.98 11.91
N GLU A 47 8.04 -16.17 13.15
CA GLU A 47 9.25 -16.93 13.55
C GLU A 47 9.29 -18.42 13.13
N ASN A 48 8.25 -18.95 12.48
CA ASN A 48 8.21 -20.34 11.99
C ASN A 48 8.95 -20.54 10.65
N GLN A 49 9.73 -19.57 10.19
CA GLN A 49 10.72 -19.78 9.12
C GLN A 49 12.04 -20.12 9.81
N GLU A 50 12.43 -21.40 9.72
CA GLU A 50 13.68 -21.96 10.24
C GLU A 50 14.83 -20.97 10.08
N PRO A 51 15.53 -20.58 11.17
CA PRO A 51 16.68 -19.73 11.06
C PRO A 51 17.84 -20.56 10.51
N ASP A 52 18.17 -20.36 9.23
CA ASP A 52 19.47 -20.76 8.68
C ASP A 52 20.57 -20.06 9.50
N SER A 53 21.08 -20.79 10.50
CA SER A 53 22.41 -20.80 11.12
C SER A 53 23.34 -19.55 11.02
N SER A 54 22.77 -18.35 11.09
CA SER A 54 23.47 -17.04 11.13
C SER A 54 22.90 -16.11 12.21
N SER A 55 22.43 -16.72 13.31
CA SER A 55 21.42 -16.22 14.25
C SER A 55 21.84 -15.06 15.18
N GLU A 56 23.10 -14.61 15.21
CA GLU A 56 23.49 -13.46 16.05
C GLU A 56 23.52 -12.13 15.29
N THR A 57 24.03 -12.11 14.06
CA THR A 57 24.09 -10.88 13.24
C THR A 57 22.69 -10.43 12.77
N LEU A 58 21.78 -11.36 12.50
CA LEU A 58 20.39 -11.06 12.14
C LEU A 58 19.53 -10.60 13.33
N LYS A 59 19.87 -11.02 14.56
CA LYS A 59 19.20 -10.51 15.78
C LYS A 59 19.59 -9.06 16.07
N ALA A 60 20.86 -8.69 15.88
CA ALA A 60 21.32 -7.31 16.02
C ALA A 60 20.69 -6.35 14.98
N LEU A 61 20.34 -6.83 13.79
CA LEU A 61 19.61 -6.05 12.76
C LEU A 61 18.10 -5.90 13.02
N ARG A 62 17.54 -6.65 13.99
CA ARG A 62 16.11 -6.58 14.35
C ARG A 62 15.78 -5.42 15.30
N GLU A 63 16.76 -4.92 16.05
CA GLU A 63 16.61 -3.79 16.96
C GLU A 63 17.03 -2.49 16.24
N GLY A 64 16.06 -1.62 15.96
CA GLY A 64 16.33 -0.29 15.42
C GLY A 64 16.44 -0.18 13.90
N SER A 65 16.09 -1.21 13.13
CA SER A 65 15.99 -1.07 11.68
C SER A 65 14.80 -0.19 11.29
N VAL A 66 15.07 0.78 10.42
CA VAL A 66 14.12 1.80 9.97
C VAL A 66 13.95 1.67 8.46
N ASP A 67 12.71 1.51 8.01
CA ASP A 67 12.40 1.51 6.58
C ASP A 67 12.16 2.94 6.11
N ARG A 68 12.58 3.25 4.89
CA ARG A 68 12.52 4.62 4.35
C ARG A 68 11.72 4.61 3.07
N VAL A 69 10.74 5.51 3.01
CA VAL A 69 9.97 5.79 1.81
C VAL A 69 10.62 6.96 1.09
N LEU A 70 10.94 6.76 -0.19
CA LEU A 70 11.48 7.81 -1.05
C LEU A 70 10.34 8.50 -1.81
N PRO A 71 10.38 9.83 -1.98
CA PRO A 71 9.37 10.53 -2.74
C PRO A 71 9.51 10.19 -4.23
N ASP A 72 8.47 9.58 -4.80
CA ASP A 72 8.36 9.21 -6.22
C ASP A 72 7.17 9.90 -6.92
N GLY A 73 6.46 10.80 -6.24
CA GLY A 73 5.25 11.46 -6.74
C GLY A 73 4.01 10.56 -6.83
N CYS A 74 4.11 9.30 -6.41
CA CYS A 74 2.97 8.40 -6.29
C CYS A 74 2.14 8.73 -5.05
N SER A 75 0.93 8.19 -5.02
CA SER A 75 0.07 8.17 -3.84
C SER A 75 -0.41 6.75 -3.58
N ASP A 76 -0.76 6.43 -2.34
CA ASP A 76 -1.17 5.08 -1.96
C ASP A 76 -2.53 5.10 -1.25
N ILE A 77 -3.44 4.19 -1.61
CA ILE A 77 -4.53 3.77 -0.71
C ILE A 77 -4.05 2.55 0.06
N ILE A 78 -4.01 2.66 1.38
CA ILE A 78 -3.40 1.66 2.26
C ILE A 78 -4.48 1.05 3.16
N PHE A 79 -4.63 -0.26 3.09
CA PHE A 79 -5.48 -1.04 3.97
C PHE A 79 -4.62 -1.66 5.06
N GLU A 80 -4.87 -1.29 6.31
CA GLU A 80 -4.12 -1.81 7.45
C GLU A 80 -4.99 -2.71 8.32
N HIS A 81 -4.41 -3.80 8.78
CA HIS A 81 -4.98 -4.73 9.75
C HIS A 81 -4.02 -4.84 10.93
N ASP A 82 -4.39 -4.23 12.05
CA ASP A 82 -3.76 -4.46 13.34
C ASP A 82 -4.14 -5.86 13.83
N LEU A 83 -3.16 -6.76 13.85
CA LEU A 83 -3.37 -8.15 14.21
C LEU A 83 -3.60 -8.34 15.71
N LYS A 84 -3.12 -7.43 16.55
CA LYS A 84 -3.24 -7.51 18.00
C LYS A 84 -4.61 -7.04 18.47
N ALA A 85 -5.05 -5.86 18.01
CA ALA A 85 -6.37 -5.33 18.36
C ALA A 85 -7.49 -5.85 17.45
N ASN A 86 -7.15 -6.59 16.39
CA ASN A 86 -8.05 -7.01 15.32
C ASN A 86 -8.84 -5.84 14.71
N LYS A 87 -8.16 -4.70 14.54
CA LYS A 87 -8.74 -3.46 14.00
C LYS A 87 -8.30 -3.24 12.57
N TYR A 88 -9.19 -2.65 11.79
CA TYR A 88 -8.94 -2.34 10.39
C TYR A 88 -9.08 -0.85 10.16
N ARG A 89 -8.13 -0.27 9.44
CA ARG A 89 -8.20 1.11 8.97
C ARG A 89 -7.83 1.20 7.51
N THR A 90 -8.25 2.29 6.88
CA THR A 90 -7.92 2.57 5.50
C THR A 90 -7.41 4.00 5.44
N LEU A 91 -6.21 4.15 4.91
CA LEU A 91 -5.49 5.40 4.86
C LEU A 91 -5.33 5.80 3.41
N PHE A 92 -5.34 7.09 3.16
CA PHE A 92 -4.78 7.65 1.95
C PHE A 92 -3.45 8.30 2.30
N SER A 93 -2.40 7.89 1.58
CA SER A 93 -1.07 8.49 1.62
C SER A 93 -0.92 9.34 0.37
N GLY A 94 -0.79 10.65 0.55
CA GLY A 94 -0.62 11.58 -0.56
C GLY A 94 0.79 11.57 -1.14
N ILE A 95 1.10 12.61 -1.90
CA ILE A 95 2.44 12.81 -2.44
C ILE A 95 3.36 13.39 -1.38
N PHE A 96 4.60 12.92 -1.37
CA PHE A 96 5.66 13.49 -0.55
C PHE A 96 6.74 14.04 -1.47
N ASP A 97 7.36 15.14 -1.06
CA ASP A 97 8.54 15.73 -1.70
C ASP A 97 9.83 15.49 -0.90
N GLU A 98 9.69 14.95 0.31
CA GLU A 98 10.79 14.56 1.19
C GLU A 98 10.68 13.10 1.60
N PRO A 99 11.81 12.39 1.79
CA PRO A 99 11.81 11.04 2.29
C PRO A 99 11.35 11.00 3.76
N PHE A 100 10.64 9.94 4.14
CA PHE A 100 10.22 9.72 5.52
C PHE A 100 10.46 8.28 5.94
N THR A 101 10.44 8.04 7.25
CA THR A 101 10.72 6.73 7.84
C THR A 101 9.45 6.04 8.31
N ILE A 102 9.42 4.72 8.19
CA ILE A 102 8.40 3.84 8.75
C ILE A 102 9.03 3.06 9.89
N THR A 103 8.42 3.18 11.07
CA THR A 103 8.81 2.40 12.25
C THR A 103 7.88 1.21 12.39
N TYR A 104 8.46 0.01 12.50
CA TYR A 104 7.72 -1.21 12.80
C TYR A 104 7.79 -1.48 14.30
N VAL A 105 6.63 -1.44 14.97
CA VAL A 105 6.54 -1.69 16.40
C VAL A 105 6.37 -3.18 16.63
N GLN A 106 7.36 -3.84 17.23
CA GLN A 106 7.37 -5.30 17.44
C GLN A 106 6.10 -5.78 18.19
N ASN A 107 5.63 -5.01 19.16
CA ASN A 107 4.44 -5.34 19.96
C ASN A 107 3.10 -4.91 19.32
N HIS A 108 3.13 -4.42 18.09
CA HIS A 108 1.96 -3.99 17.32
C HIS A 108 2.08 -4.48 15.87
N PRO A 109 1.90 -5.79 15.63
CA PRO A 109 2.00 -6.37 14.30
C PRO A 109 0.87 -5.89 13.38
N VAL A 110 1.23 -5.21 12.30
CA VAL A 110 0.27 -4.67 11.32
C VAL A 110 0.53 -5.27 9.94
N ARG A 111 -0.51 -5.83 9.32
CA ARG A 111 -0.49 -6.18 7.90
C ARG A 111 -0.99 -5.00 7.07
N LYS A 112 -0.31 -4.74 5.97
CA LYS A 112 -0.67 -3.70 5.01
C LYS A 112 -0.88 -4.29 3.63
N PHE A 113 -1.92 -3.81 2.95
CA PHE A 113 -2.11 -3.98 1.52
C PHE A 113 -2.31 -2.59 0.93
N GLY A 114 -1.44 -2.20 0.01
CA GLY A 114 -1.51 -0.90 -0.65
C GLY A 114 -1.83 -1.00 -2.12
N VAL A 115 -2.49 0.03 -2.62
CA VAL A 115 -2.69 0.30 -4.04
C VAL A 115 -1.92 1.57 -4.36
N ARG A 116 -0.83 1.44 -5.12
CA ARG A 116 -0.01 2.58 -5.54
C ARG A 116 -0.51 3.15 -6.85
N PHE A 117 -0.87 4.42 -6.83
CA PHE A 117 -1.23 5.17 -8.02
C PHE A 117 -0.01 5.89 -8.58
N PHE A 118 0.09 5.90 -9.89
CA PHE A 118 0.93 6.85 -10.60
C PHE A 118 0.53 8.29 -10.23
N PRO A 119 1.43 9.29 -10.39
CA PRO A 119 1.06 10.70 -10.31
C PRO A 119 -0.23 10.99 -11.10
N GLY A 120 -1.25 11.56 -10.45
CA GLY A 120 -2.59 11.81 -11.00
C GLY A 120 -3.48 10.58 -11.23
N GLY A 121 -2.98 9.35 -11.05
CA GLY A 121 -3.71 8.12 -11.32
C GLY A 121 -4.91 7.88 -10.40
N ASN A 122 -4.88 8.43 -9.18
CA ASN A 122 -5.97 8.37 -8.21
C ASN A 122 -7.14 9.33 -8.53
N HIS A 123 -6.92 10.35 -9.38
CA HIS A 123 -7.91 11.38 -9.68
C HIS A 123 -9.18 10.79 -10.31
N SER A 124 -9.03 9.80 -11.19
CA SER A 124 -10.16 9.08 -11.80
C SER A 124 -11.07 8.39 -10.78
N LEU A 125 -10.56 8.12 -9.58
CA LEU A 125 -11.28 7.44 -8.50
C LEU A 125 -11.85 8.43 -7.48
N LEU A 126 -11.02 9.37 -7.03
CA LEU A 126 -11.38 10.29 -5.94
C LEU A 126 -12.05 11.57 -6.45
N GLY A 127 -11.74 12.01 -7.67
CA GLY A 127 -12.19 13.30 -8.21
C GLY A 127 -11.64 14.52 -7.47
N ILE A 128 -10.60 14.34 -6.66
CA ILE A 128 -9.98 15.40 -5.84
C ILE A 128 -8.55 15.64 -6.35
N PRO A 129 -8.11 16.91 -6.51
CA PRO A 129 -6.73 17.24 -6.87
C PRO A 129 -5.70 16.62 -5.93
N GLN A 130 -4.60 16.10 -6.47
CA GLN A 130 -3.57 15.42 -5.68
C GLN A 130 -2.83 16.37 -4.72
N GLN A 131 -2.77 17.67 -5.05
CA GLN A 131 -2.17 18.71 -4.21
C GLN A 131 -2.86 18.85 -2.86
N ASP A 132 -4.17 18.57 -2.79
CA ASP A 132 -4.98 18.69 -1.57
C ASP A 132 -4.60 17.60 -0.55
N PHE A 133 -3.82 16.62 -0.97
CA PHE A 133 -3.33 15.52 -0.15
C PHE A 133 -1.81 15.57 0.10
N ALA A 134 -1.12 16.59 -0.39
CA ALA A 134 0.33 16.67 -0.29
C ALA A 134 0.82 16.58 1.16
N LYS A 135 1.91 15.84 1.36
CA LYS A 135 2.64 15.67 2.63
C LYS A 135 1.78 15.12 3.78
N SER A 136 0.75 14.35 3.47
CA SER A 136 -0.21 13.91 4.47
C SER A 136 -0.59 12.44 4.37
N HIS A 137 -0.91 11.88 5.54
CA HIS A 137 -1.63 10.63 5.68
C HIS A 137 -2.93 10.94 6.40
N PHE A 138 -4.08 10.53 5.85
CA PHE A 138 -5.36 10.72 6.52
C PHE A 138 -6.25 9.50 6.37
N ASP A 139 -7.22 9.38 7.27
CA ASP A 139 -8.26 8.35 7.16
C ASP A 139 -9.11 8.65 5.94
N ILE A 140 -9.16 7.70 5.00
CA ILE A 140 -9.86 7.91 3.75
C ILE A 140 -11.37 8.11 3.95
N ASP A 141 -11.93 7.62 5.05
CA ASP A 141 -13.34 7.82 5.35
C ASP A 141 -13.68 9.29 5.64
N LEU A 142 -12.68 10.16 5.91
CA LEU A 142 -12.89 11.61 6.09
C LEU A 142 -13.16 12.34 4.77
N VAL A 143 -12.60 11.86 3.66
CA VAL A 143 -12.74 12.50 2.34
C VAL A 143 -13.56 11.66 1.37
N TRP A 144 -13.73 10.37 1.66
CA TRP A 144 -14.39 9.41 0.77
C TRP A 144 -15.19 8.36 1.55
N ALA A 145 -16.02 8.87 2.47
CA ALA A 145 -16.76 8.11 3.47
C ALA A 145 -17.46 6.87 2.92
N GLY A 146 -17.14 5.71 3.49
CA GLY A 146 -17.89 4.46 3.31
C GLY A 146 -17.73 3.79 1.95
N LYS A 147 -17.04 4.43 0.98
CA LYS A 147 -16.84 3.89 -0.37
C LYS A 147 -16.03 2.59 -0.37
N LEU A 148 -15.07 2.48 0.55
CA LEU A 148 -14.20 1.31 0.69
C LEU A 148 -14.69 0.27 1.70
N LYS A 149 -15.87 0.46 2.32
CA LYS A 149 -16.38 -0.42 3.38
C LYS A 149 -16.43 -1.90 2.96
N ARG A 150 -16.91 -2.18 1.74
CA ARG A 150 -16.98 -3.56 1.20
C ARG A 150 -15.60 -4.18 0.99
N LEU A 151 -14.65 -3.39 0.49
CA LEU A 151 -13.26 -3.84 0.30
C LEU A 151 -12.58 -4.11 1.64
N LYS A 152 -12.76 -3.22 2.63
CA LYS A 152 -12.26 -3.38 4.00
C LYS A 152 -12.71 -4.71 4.61
N ILE A 153 -14.00 -5.05 4.48
CA ILE A 153 -14.56 -6.33 4.96
C ILE A 153 -14.04 -7.53 4.15
N GLY A 154 -13.85 -7.39 2.83
CA GLY A 154 -13.31 -8.46 2.01
C GLY A 154 -11.83 -8.74 2.33
N PHE A 155 -11.05 -7.69 2.55
CA PHE A 155 -9.61 -7.79 2.82
C PHE A 155 -9.32 -8.27 4.24
N SER A 156 -10.21 -7.97 5.19
CA SER A 156 -10.12 -8.52 6.54
C SER A 156 -10.25 -10.04 6.57
N LYS A 157 -11.10 -10.60 5.71
CA LYS A 157 -11.39 -12.04 5.64
C LYS A 157 -10.43 -12.84 4.76
N SER A 158 -9.65 -12.20 3.90
CA SER A 158 -8.81 -12.87 2.91
C SER A 158 -7.33 -12.54 3.07
N ARG A 159 -6.49 -13.55 3.32
CA ARG A 159 -5.03 -13.43 3.26
C ARG A 159 -4.46 -13.49 1.84
N CYS A 160 -5.21 -14.00 0.88
CA CYS A 160 -4.71 -14.18 -0.49
C CYS A 160 -4.56 -12.84 -1.21
N SER A 161 -3.32 -12.46 -1.54
CA SER A 161 -2.99 -11.25 -2.31
C SER A 161 -3.71 -11.20 -3.66
N LYS A 162 -3.73 -12.32 -4.41
CA LYS A 162 -4.45 -12.43 -5.69
C LYS A 162 -5.95 -12.12 -5.56
N LYS A 163 -6.59 -12.55 -4.46
CA LYS A 163 -8.00 -12.21 -4.20
C LYS A 163 -8.16 -10.72 -3.92
N LYS A 164 -7.28 -10.11 -3.13
CA LYS A 164 -7.31 -8.66 -2.86
C LYS A 164 -7.16 -7.83 -4.14
N CYS A 165 -6.17 -8.15 -4.98
CA CYS A 165 -5.98 -7.48 -6.27
C CYS A 165 -7.20 -7.61 -7.18
N ARG A 166 -7.83 -8.79 -7.23
CA ARG A 166 -9.06 -9.01 -8.02
C ARG A 166 -10.24 -8.21 -7.48
N SER A 167 -10.43 -8.19 -6.16
CA SER A 167 -11.48 -7.40 -5.51
C SER A 167 -11.29 -5.90 -5.74
N TRP A 168 -10.07 -5.39 -5.64
CA TRP A 168 -9.77 -3.99 -5.99
C TRP A 168 -10.11 -3.70 -7.44
N LYS A 169 -9.66 -4.54 -8.37
CA LYS A 169 -9.95 -4.39 -9.79
C LYS A 169 -11.44 -4.30 -10.07
N ASN A 170 -12.24 -5.19 -9.49
CA ASN A 170 -13.69 -5.17 -9.66
C ASN A 170 -14.32 -3.90 -9.07
N PHE A 171 -13.86 -3.48 -7.89
CA PHE A 171 -14.30 -2.23 -7.27
C PHE A 171 -14.01 -1.00 -8.15
N TRP A 172 -12.80 -0.92 -8.72
CA TRP A 172 -12.41 0.17 -9.61
C TRP A 172 -13.37 0.26 -10.81
N PHE A 173 -13.66 -0.85 -11.49
CA PHE A 173 -14.58 -0.82 -12.62
C PHE A 173 -16.00 -0.43 -12.26
N LEU A 174 -16.49 -0.80 -11.07
CA LEU A 174 -17.82 -0.39 -10.61
C LEU A 174 -17.86 1.10 -10.21
N SER A 175 -16.74 1.66 -9.77
CA SER A 175 -16.67 3.03 -9.24
C SER A 175 -16.28 4.07 -10.31
N CYS A 176 -15.47 3.67 -11.28
CA CYS A 176 -14.92 4.55 -12.32
C CYS A 176 -15.51 4.28 -13.71
N ALA A 177 -16.43 3.32 -13.87
CA ALA A 177 -17.14 3.20 -15.13
C ALA A 177 -17.93 4.49 -15.38
N PRO A 178 -17.91 5.04 -16.61
CA PRO A 178 -18.88 6.06 -16.97
C PRO A 178 -20.26 5.45 -16.74
N LYS A 179 -21.03 6.06 -15.84
CA LYS A 179 -22.46 5.77 -15.73
C LYS A 179 -23.06 6.19 -17.06
N LEU A 180 -23.34 5.22 -17.92
CA LEU A 180 -24.19 5.40 -19.09
C LEU A 180 -25.60 5.77 -18.62
#